data_AF-A0A7S3K7V0-F1
#
_entry.id   AF-A0A7S3K7V0-F1
#
_cell.length_a   1.000
_cell.length_b   1.000
_cell.length_c   1.000
_cell.angle_alpha   90.00
_cell.angle_beta   90.00
_cell.angle_gamma   90.00
#
_symmetry.space_group_name_H-M   'P 1'
#
loop_
_entity.id
_entity.type
_entity.pdbx_description
1 polymer ?
#
loop_
_entity_poly.entity_id
_entity_poly.type
_entity_poly.pdbx_seq_one_letter_code
_entity_poly.pdbx_strand_id
1 'polypeptide(L)'
;MQIDIDPRIRRVRVYSDEKRIKQVLINLLSNSLKFTFSGSVTLSCKQVWIDKKLFAKFMVKDTGIGISQKQQAKLFKMFSMVKYTNQINPNGTGLGLTVSKKYVEALGGSIKLKSAKGAGTTVSFYIPLEDPPLAQLHIDENDEHFQSLESVVSFDFIERVHDIKDFNAQTPRFNLP
;
A
#
# COMPACT_ATOMS: atom_id res chain seq x y z
N MET A 1 12.74 2.80 -10.22
CA MET A 1 12.13 2.41 -8.91
C MET A 1 13.18 1.72 -8.06
N GLN A 2 13.14 1.84 -6.73
CA GLN A 2 14.07 1.19 -5.80
C GLN A 2 13.32 0.22 -4.88
N ILE A 3 13.94 -0.90 -4.54
CA ILE A 3 13.34 -1.95 -3.71
C ILE A 3 14.30 -2.28 -2.56
N ASP A 4 13.82 -2.16 -1.31
CA ASP A 4 14.56 -2.42 -0.07
C ASP A 4 13.77 -3.40 0.81
N ILE A 5 13.91 -4.70 0.54
CA ILE A 5 13.22 -5.76 1.30
C ILE A 5 14.20 -6.41 2.26
N ASP A 6 13.86 -6.43 3.54
CA ASP A 6 14.61 -7.17 4.56
C ASP A 6 14.63 -8.67 4.19
N PRO A 7 15.80 -9.30 4.05
CA PRO A 7 15.89 -10.72 3.68
C PRO A 7 15.10 -11.65 4.60
N ARG A 8 14.90 -11.26 5.86
CA ARG A 8 14.11 -12.03 6.84
C ARG A 8 12.63 -12.11 6.47
N ILE A 9 12.10 -11.11 5.76
CA ILE A 9 10.69 -11.09 5.32
C ILE A 9 10.35 -12.27 4.40
N ARG A 10 11.31 -12.77 3.62
CA ARG A 10 11.05 -13.89 2.68
C ARG A 10 10.62 -15.19 3.39
N ARG A 11 10.98 -15.33 4.66
CA ARG A 11 10.64 -16.51 5.48
C ARG A 11 9.42 -16.29 6.37
N VAL A 12 8.78 -15.12 6.28
CA VAL A 12 7.62 -14.76 7.10
C VAL A 12 6.36 -15.20 6.38
N ARG A 13 5.57 -16.05 7.05
CA ARG A 13 4.17 -16.30 6.69
C ARG A 13 3.30 -15.40 7.54
N VAL A 14 2.23 -14.90 6.95
CA VAL A 14 1.22 -14.10 7.63
C VAL A 14 -0.14 -14.71 7.36
N TYR A 15 -0.95 -14.85 8.42
CA TYR A 15 -2.36 -15.18 8.27
C TYR A 15 -3.11 -13.91 7.89
N SER A 16 -3.31 -13.70 6.59
CA SER A 16 -3.89 -12.47 6.06
C SER A 16 -4.37 -12.66 4.61
N ASP A 17 -5.30 -11.82 4.17
CA ASP A 17 -5.72 -11.78 2.77
C ASP A 17 -4.63 -11.10 1.90
N GLU A 18 -3.81 -11.92 1.23
CA GLU A 18 -2.76 -11.48 0.30
C GLU A 18 -3.29 -10.51 -0.77
N LYS A 19 -4.48 -10.77 -1.31
CA LYS A 19 -5.07 -9.95 -2.38
C LYS A 19 -5.30 -8.53 -1.88
N ARG A 20 -5.68 -8.36 -0.60
CA ARG A 20 -5.85 -7.04 0.01
C ARG A 20 -4.53 -6.32 0.22
N ILE A 21 -3.49 -7.03 0.68
CA ILE A 21 -2.15 -6.43 0.82
C ILE A 21 -1.62 -5.97 -0.54
N LYS A 22 -1.72 -6.83 -1.57
CA LYS A 22 -1.35 -6.48 -2.94
C LYS A 22 -2.15 -5.29 -3.46
N GLN A 23 -3.45 -5.22 -3.19
CA GLN A 23 -4.30 -4.09 -3.60
C GLN A 23 -3.88 -2.78 -2.95
N VAL A 24 -3.50 -2.81 -1.67
CA VAL A 24 -2.93 -1.66 -0.96
C VAL A 24 -1.64 -1.23 -1.65
N LEU A 25 -0.71 -2.17 -1.89
CA LEU A 25 0.57 -1.87 -2.55
C LEU A 25 0.39 -1.28 -3.95
N ILE A 26 -0.46 -1.87 -4.79
CA ILE A 26 -0.79 -1.35 -6.13
C ILE A 26 -1.26 0.10 -6.03
N ASN A 27 -2.18 0.40 -5.11
CA ASN A 27 -2.67 1.76 -4.94
C ASN A 27 -1.57 2.73 -4.47
N LEU A 28 -0.72 2.34 -3.53
CA LEU A 28 0.35 3.21 -3.05
C LEU A 28 1.43 3.45 -4.11
N LEU A 29 1.85 2.39 -4.82
CA LEU A 29 2.84 2.44 -5.89
C LEU A 29 2.34 3.24 -7.08
N SER A 30 1.11 2.99 -7.54
CA SER A 30 0.51 3.75 -8.65
C SER A 30 0.39 5.24 -8.34
N ASN A 31 -0.03 5.60 -7.12
CA ASN A 31 -0.05 7.01 -6.69
C ASN A 31 1.37 7.61 -6.70
N SER A 32 2.34 6.91 -6.13
CA SER A 32 3.73 7.39 -6.03
C SER A 32 4.35 7.59 -7.42
N LEU A 33 4.15 6.63 -8.32
CA LEU A 33 4.60 6.71 -9.70
C LEU A 33 3.87 7.84 -10.46
N LYS A 34 2.56 7.99 -10.29
CA LYS A 34 1.74 9.01 -10.96
C LYS A 34 2.19 10.45 -10.61
N PHE A 35 2.60 10.68 -9.37
CA PHE A 35 2.92 12.03 -8.86
C PHE A 35 4.42 12.35 -8.79
N THR A 36 5.27 11.43 -9.27
CA THR A 36 6.72 11.60 -9.36
C THR A 36 7.12 11.65 -10.83
N PHE A 37 7.27 12.87 -11.36
CA PHE A 37 7.72 13.11 -12.73
C PHE A 37 9.23 12.91 -12.87
N SER A 38 9.99 13.35 -11.88
CA SER A 38 11.43 13.16 -11.77
C SER A 38 11.81 12.76 -10.35
N GLY A 39 12.91 12.03 -10.21
CA GLY A 39 13.38 11.49 -8.94
C GLY A 39 13.05 10.01 -8.78
N SER A 40 12.71 9.57 -7.56
CA SER A 40 12.67 8.16 -7.20
C SER A 40 11.41 7.76 -6.43
N VAL A 41 10.95 6.54 -6.68
CA VAL A 41 9.99 5.82 -5.84
C VAL A 41 10.71 4.62 -5.23
N THR A 42 10.60 4.45 -3.91
CA THR A 42 11.21 3.38 -3.12
C THR A 42 10.10 2.56 -2.44
N LEU A 43 10.10 1.26 -2.66
CA LEU A 43 9.31 0.29 -1.89
C LEU A 43 10.23 -0.39 -0.87
N SER A 44 9.80 -0.49 0.38
CA SER A 44 10.50 -1.29 1.39
C SER A 44 9.54 -2.14 2.22
N CYS A 45 10.01 -3.30 2.66
CA CYS A 45 9.31 -4.16 3.62
C CYS A 45 10.27 -4.64 4.69
N LYS A 46 9.96 -4.40 5.96
CA LYS A 46 10.82 -4.74 7.11
C LYS A 46 9.99 -5.27 8.27
N GLN A 47 10.59 -6.13 9.09
CA GLN A 47 9.99 -6.52 10.37
C GLN A 47 10.25 -5.42 11.40
N VAL A 48 9.22 -5.06 12.18
CA VAL A 48 9.33 -4.05 13.25
C VAL A 48 8.57 -4.51 14.50
N TRP A 49 9.10 -4.19 15.67
CA TRP A 49 8.41 -4.40 16.94
C TRP A 49 7.68 -3.12 17.35
N ILE A 50 6.40 -3.24 17.72
CA ILE A 50 5.57 -2.15 18.24
C ILE A 50 4.83 -2.72 19.45
N ASP A 51 5.00 -2.10 20.63
CA ASP A 51 4.34 -2.52 21.87
C ASP A 51 4.43 -4.03 22.16
N LYS A 52 5.64 -4.59 21.99
CA LYS A 52 5.96 -6.03 22.14
C LYS A 52 5.30 -6.98 21.14
N LYS A 53 4.69 -6.44 20.08
CA LYS A 53 4.12 -7.21 18.98
C LYS A 53 4.95 -7.05 17.71
N LEU A 54 5.03 -8.10 16.92
CA LEU A 54 5.78 -8.10 15.66
C LEU A 54 4.87 -7.71 14.48
N PHE A 55 5.36 -6.82 13.61
CA PHE A 55 4.65 -6.36 12.42
C PHE A 55 5.54 -6.39 11.18
N ALA A 56 4.93 -6.63 10.01
CA ALA A 56 5.50 -6.30 8.72
C ALA A 56 5.17 -4.84 8.40
N LYS A 57 6.20 -4.01 8.32
CA LYS A 57 6.10 -2.62 7.90
C LYS A 57 6.42 -2.52 6.42
N PHE A 58 5.41 -2.21 5.64
CA PHE A 58 5.53 -1.80 4.26
C PHE A 58 5.66 -0.28 4.19
N MET A 59 6.51 0.23 3.32
CA MET A 59 6.65 1.66 3.07
C MET A 59 6.84 1.91 1.58
N VAL A 60 6.07 2.86 1.06
CA VAL A 60 6.28 3.45 -0.27
C VAL A 60 6.64 4.91 -0.06
N LYS A 61 7.83 5.29 -0.53
CA LYS A 61 8.36 6.66 -0.48
C LYS A 61 8.56 7.17 -1.90
N ASP A 62 8.16 8.39 -2.16
CA ASP A 62 8.42 9.10 -3.40
C ASP A 62 9.04 10.47 -3.15
N THR A 63 9.65 11.03 -4.19
CA THR A 63 10.22 12.39 -4.22
C THR A 63 9.38 13.33 -5.10
N GLY A 64 8.10 13.01 -5.30
CA GLY A 64 7.22 13.73 -6.19
C GLY A 64 6.75 15.08 -5.64
N ILE A 65 5.65 15.59 -6.19
CA ILE A 65 5.11 16.92 -5.87
C ILE A 65 4.70 17.09 -4.40
N GLY A 66 4.55 16.00 -3.66
CA GLY A 66 4.06 15.99 -2.29
C GLY A 66 2.63 16.54 -2.13
N ILE A 67 2.18 16.64 -0.88
CA ILE A 67 0.80 17.01 -0.53
C ILE A 67 0.84 18.18 0.45
N SER A 68 0.15 19.27 0.14
CA SER A 68 0.03 20.41 1.06
C SER A 68 -0.76 20.06 2.32
N GLN A 69 -0.52 20.74 3.44
CA GLN A 69 -1.24 20.52 4.70
C GLN A 69 -2.77 20.65 4.54
N LYS A 70 -3.23 21.61 3.71
CA LYS A 70 -4.65 21.80 3.37
C LYS A 70 -5.24 20.59 2.63
N GLN A 71 -4.49 19.97 1.72
CA GLN A 71 -4.91 18.75 1.03
C GLN A 71 -4.86 17.53 1.95
N GLN A 72 -3.83 17.42 2.81
CA GLN A 72 -3.73 16.36 3.81
C GLN A 72 -4.95 16.38 4.75
N ALA A 73 -5.36 17.54 5.25
CA ALA A 73 -6.56 17.65 6.09
C ALA A 73 -7.84 17.13 5.42
N LYS A 74 -7.96 17.28 4.09
CA LYS A 74 -9.09 16.73 3.32
C LYS A 74 -8.98 15.22 3.12
N LEU A 75 -7.78 14.71 2.85
CA LEU A 75 -7.49 13.28 2.78
C LEU A 75 -7.84 12.59 4.11
N PHE A 76 -7.41 13.16 5.25
CA PHE A 76 -7.71 12.63 6.58
C PHE A 76 -9.19 12.70 6.95
N LYS A 77 -9.94 13.72 6.52
CA LYS A 77 -11.41 13.76 6.70
C LYS A 77 -12.11 12.64 5.93
N MET A 78 -11.63 12.29 4.73
CA MET A 78 -12.10 11.09 4.01
C MET A 78 -11.64 9.79 4.70
N PHE A 79 -10.50 9.78 5.40
CA PHE A 79 -10.05 8.66 6.23
C PHE A 79 -10.83 8.48 7.53
N SER A 80 -11.70 9.41 7.91
CA SER A 80 -12.51 9.34 9.14
C SER A 80 -14.01 9.09 8.93
N MET A 81 -14.52 9.11 7.68
CA MET A 81 -15.97 9.02 7.46
C MET A 81 -16.32 8.08 6.32
N VAL A 82 -16.82 6.91 6.70
CA VAL A 82 -17.65 6.09 5.84
C VAL A 82 -19.09 6.60 5.94
N LYS A 83 -19.48 7.53 5.07
CA LYS A 83 -20.83 7.59 4.49
C LYS A 83 -20.71 8.09 3.05
N TYR A 84 -21.13 7.23 2.12
CA TYR A 84 -21.18 7.50 0.69
C TYR A 84 -22.22 8.58 0.40
N THR A 85 -21.83 9.63 -0.32
CA THR A 85 -22.71 10.32 -1.27
C THR A 85 -21.87 10.86 -2.43
N ASN A 86 -22.31 10.46 -3.63
CA ASN A 86 -21.87 10.71 -5.01
C ASN A 86 -20.89 11.85 -5.34
N GLN A 87 -20.13 11.56 -6.42
CA GLN A 87 -19.33 12.43 -7.31
C GLN A 87 -17.84 12.56 -7.00
N ILE A 88 -17.01 11.63 -7.52
CA ILE A 88 -15.63 11.94 -7.98
C ILE A 88 -15.24 11.02 -9.16
N ASN A 89 -15.08 11.59 -10.36
CA ASN A 89 -14.15 11.12 -11.40
C ASN A 89 -13.89 12.27 -12.42
N PRO A 90 -12.77 12.31 -13.20
CA PRO A 90 -12.20 11.18 -13.95
C PRO A 90 -10.67 11.03 -13.83
N ASN A 91 -10.19 9.86 -13.37
CA ASN A 91 -8.79 9.35 -13.32
C ASN A 91 -8.21 9.15 -11.92
N GLY A 92 -9.08 9.10 -10.91
CA GLY A 92 -8.73 8.71 -9.55
C GLY A 92 -9.84 9.15 -8.62
N THR A 93 -10.57 8.18 -8.08
CA THR A 93 -11.76 8.42 -7.23
C THR A 93 -11.43 9.15 -5.92
N GLY A 94 -10.16 9.39 -5.60
CA GLY A 94 -9.71 9.84 -4.28
C GLY A 94 -9.92 8.79 -3.17
N LEU A 95 -10.56 7.65 -3.50
CA LEU A 95 -10.90 6.60 -2.55
C LEU A 95 -9.74 5.64 -2.28
N GLY A 96 -8.72 5.60 -3.14
CA GLY A 96 -7.69 4.56 -3.10
C GLY A 96 -7.01 4.44 -1.73
N LEU A 97 -6.60 5.57 -1.13
CA LEU A 97 -5.98 5.57 0.19
C LEU A 97 -7.00 5.28 1.31
N THR A 98 -8.28 5.61 1.13
CA THR A 98 -9.35 5.31 2.10
C THR A 98 -9.69 3.83 2.11
N VAL A 99 -9.79 3.22 0.92
CA VAL A 99 -9.95 1.78 0.76
C VAL A 99 -8.72 1.04 1.29
N SER A 100 -7.51 1.56 1.01
CA SER A 100 -6.27 0.99 1.56
C SER A 100 -6.28 0.99 3.08
N LYS A 101 -6.71 2.10 3.70
CA LYS A 101 -6.88 2.20 5.15
C LYS A 101 -7.85 1.15 5.69
N LYS A 102 -9.05 1.04 5.09
CA LYS A 102 -10.04 0.03 5.50
C LYS A 102 -9.50 -1.39 5.44
N TYR A 103 -8.78 -1.74 4.36
CA TYR A 103 -8.18 -3.06 4.25
C TYR A 103 -7.11 -3.29 5.30
N VAL A 104 -6.20 -2.34 5.49
CA VAL A 104 -5.15 -2.46 6.51
C VAL A 104 -5.74 -2.57 7.92
N GLU A 105 -6.77 -1.78 8.24
CA GLU A 105 -7.47 -1.86 9.54
C GLU A 105 -8.22 -3.19 9.71
N ALA A 106 -8.88 -3.68 8.65
CA ALA A 106 -9.53 -4.99 8.68
C ALA A 106 -8.54 -6.16 8.88
N LEU A 107 -7.28 -5.98 8.46
CA LEU A 107 -6.19 -6.91 8.71
C LEU A 107 -5.51 -6.70 10.08
N GLY A 108 -6.12 -5.94 11.00
CA GLY A 108 -5.57 -5.65 12.33
C GLY A 108 -4.38 -4.69 12.32
N GLY A 109 -4.14 -4.03 11.19
CA GLY A 109 -3.00 -3.18 10.94
C GLY A 109 -3.25 -1.69 11.14
N SER A 110 -2.28 -0.89 10.73
CA SER A 110 -2.43 0.58 10.66
C SER A 110 -1.73 1.17 9.45
N ILE A 111 -2.13 2.38 9.03
CA ILE A 111 -1.50 3.10 7.92
C ILE A 111 -1.18 4.54 8.34
N LYS A 112 -0.03 5.05 7.90
CA LYS A 112 0.50 6.38 8.21
C LYS A 112 0.93 7.09 6.93
N LEU A 113 0.66 8.38 6.86
CA LEU A 113 1.05 9.27 5.76
C LEU A 113 1.96 10.38 6.31
N LYS A 114 3.10 10.60 5.66
CA LYS A 114 3.96 11.77 5.87
C LYS A 114 4.21 12.42 4.52
N SER A 115 3.93 13.70 4.37
CA SER A 115 4.14 14.41 3.11
C SER A 115 4.33 15.90 3.36
N ALA A 116 5.06 16.57 2.47
CA ALA A 116 5.10 18.01 2.38
C ALA A 116 5.17 18.43 0.92
N LYS A 117 4.52 19.54 0.57
CA LYS A 117 4.50 20.06 -0.81
C LYS A 117 5.94 20.30 -1.28
N GLY A 118 6.31 19.73 -2.41
CA GLY A 118 7.64 19.81 -3.01
C GLY A 118 8.69 18.87 -2.42
N ALA A 119 8.36 18.08 -1.38
CA ALA A 119 9.30 17.19 -0.71
C ALA A 119 8.96 15.69 -0.86
N GLY A 120 7.97 15.36 -1.69
CA GLY A 120 7.47 14.01 -1.87
C GLY A 120 6.53 13.51 -0.77
N THR A 121 6.23 12.22 -0.83
CA THR A 121 5.31 11.55 0.09
C THR A 121 5.89 10.22 0.57
N THR A 122 5.59 9.86 1.82
CA THR A 122 5.88 8.55 2.39
C THR A 122 4.60 8.00 3.00
N VAL A 123 4.14 6.86 2.49
CA VAL A 123 3.05 6.09 3.07
C VAL A 123 3.64 4.81 3.68
N SER A 124 3.29 4.51 4.92
CA SER A 124 3.67 3.25 5.56
C SER A 124 2.46 2.56 6.11
N PHE A 125 2.35 1.24 5.93
CA PHE A 125 1.34 0.43 6.60
C PHE A 125 1.97 -0.76 7.30
N TYR A 126 1.27 -1.25 8.31
CA TYR A 126 1.75 -2.25 9.26
C TYR A 126 0.73 -3.38 9.27
N ILE A 127 1.18 -4.60 9.03
CA ILE A 127 0.37 -5.82 9.15
C ILE A 127 0.94 -6.64 10.32
N PRO A 128 0.11 -7.04 11.30
CA PRO A 128 0.56 -7.92 12.37
C PRO A 128 1.18 -9.21 11.80
N LEU A 129 2.29 -9.65 12.37
CA LEU A 129 2.91 -10.94 12.07
C LEU A 129 2.64 -11.97 13.16
N GLU A 130 1.88 -11.59 14.19
CA GLU A 130 1.40 -12.53 15.17
C GLU A 130 0.44 -13.51 14.50
N ASP A 131 0.63 -14.78 14.78
CA ASP A 131 -0.39 -15.77 14.54
C ASP A 131 -1.70 -15.31 15.22
N PRO A 132 -2.88 -15.39 14.55
CA PRO A 132 -4.12 -15.46 15.32
C PRO A 132 -3.92 -16.56 16.36
N PRO A 133 -4.37 -16.44 17.62
CA PRO A 133 -4.02 -17.39 18.67
C PRO A 133 -4.28 -18.83 18.19
N LEU A 134 -3.23 -19.51 17.72
CA LEU A 134 -3.28 -20.83 17.09
C LEU A 134 -3.69 -21.91 18.09
N ALA A 135 -3.71 -21.57 19.38
CA ALA A 135 -4.24 -22.42 20.44
C ALA A 135 -5.78 -22.47 20.49
N GLN A 136 -6.51 -21.63 19.74
CA GLN A 136 -7.99 -21.58 19.77
C GLN A 136 -8.68 -21.94 18.46
N LEU A 137 -7.94 -22.00 17.36
CA LEU A 137 -8.47 -22.41 16.06
C LEU A 137 -7.54 -23.50 15.55
N HIS A 138 -8.06 -24.71 15.30
CA HIS A 138 -7.34 -25.77 14.60
C HIS A 138 -7.08 -25.33 13.14
N ILE A 139 -6.18 -24.37 12.92
CA ILE A 139 -5.82 -23.86 11.60
C ILE A 139 -4.69 -24.73 11.10
N ASP A 140 -4.93 -25.44 10.01
CA ASP A 140 -3.92 -26.19 9.27
C ASP A 140 -2.86 -25.20 8.73
N GLU A 141 -1.56 -25.51 8.86
CA GLU A 141 -0.51 -24.68 8.24
C GLU A 141 -0.62 -24.63 6.70
N ASN A 142 -1.41 -25.54 6.11
CA ASN A 142 -1.81 -25.56 4.71
C ASN A 142 -3.08 -24.74 4.40
N ASP A 143 -3.65 -24.04 5.39
CA ASP A 143 -4.78 -23.14 5.18
C ASP A 143 -4.41 -22.07 4.13
N GLU A 144 -5.29 -21.90 3.13
CA GLU A 144 -5.12 -20.95 2.02
C GLU A 144 -4.94 -19.50 2.50
N HIS A 145 -5.28 -19.18 3.75
CA HIS A 145 -5.10 -17.84 4.32
C HIS A 145 -3.68 -17.58 4.85
N PHE A 146 -2.83 -18.62 5.00
CA PHE A 146 -1.42 -18.46 5.33
C PHE A 146 -0.59 -18.16 4.08
N GLN A 147 -0.27 -16.89 3.90
CA GLN A 147 0.38 -16.37 2.70
C GLN A 147 1.84 -16.00 2.99
N SER A 148 2.73 -16.33 2.06
CA SER A 148 4.14 -15.91 2.15
C SER A 148 4.26 -14.42 1.83
N LEU A 149 4.96 -13.67 2.67
CA LEU A 149 5.26 -12.27 2.31
C LEU A 149 6.17 -12.15 1.09
N GLU A 150 6.91 -13.20 0.73
CA GLU A 150 7.73 -13.22 -0.48
C GLU A 150 6.90 -13.03 -1.76
N SER A 151 5.71 -13.64 -1.86
CA SER A 151 4.84 -13.49 -3.04
C SER A 151 4.22 -12.10 -3.15
N VAL A 152 4.06 -11.40 -2.02
CA VAL A 152 3.53 -10.04 -1.92
C VAL A 152 4.55 -9.01 -2.40
N VAL A 153 5.84 -9.23 -2.10
CA VAL A 153 6.94 -8.32 -2.44
C VAL A 153 7.83 -8.87 -3.56
N SER A 154 7.32 -9.83 -4.32
CA SER A 154 8.07 -10.45 -5.40
C SER A 154 8.40 -9.44 -6.50
N PHE A 155 9.54 -9.67 -7.15
CA PHE A 155 10.00 -8.81 -8.24
C PHE A 155 8.97 -8.78 -9.38
N ASP A 156 8.44 -9.93 -9.78
CA ASP A 156 7.39 -10.05 -10.81
C ASP A 156 6.13 -9.22 -10.50
N PHE A 157 5.68 -9.21 -9.25
CA PHE A 157 4.55 -8.39 -8.85
C PHE A 157 4.87 -6.90 -8.97
N ILE A 158 6.06 -6.50 -8.53
CA ILE A 158 6.50 -5.12 -8.54
C ILE A 158 6.69 -4.60 -9.98
N GLU A 159 7.29 -5.41 -10.86
CA GLU A 159 7.46 -5.08 -12.28
C GLU A 159 6.12 -4.91 -12.99
N ARG A 160 5.15 -5.79 -12.75
CA ARG A 160 3.79 -5.63 -13.31
C ARG A 160 3.15 -4.31 -12.92
N VAL A 161 3.38 -3.84 -11.70
CA VAL A 161 2.88 -2.52 -11.26
C VAL A 161 3.58 -1.37 -11.98
N HIS A 162 4.87 -1.52 -12.29
CA HIS A 162 5.62 -0.57 -13.10
C HIS A 162 5.10 -0.51 -14.53
N ASP A 163 4.92 -1.66 -15.18
CA ASP A 163 4.48 -1.77 -16.58
C ASP A 163 3.05 -1.25 -16.79
N ILE A 164 2.16 -1.42 -15.81
CA ILE A 164 0.81 -0.82 -15.82
C ILE A 164 0.89 0.72 -16.00
N LYS A 165 1.93 1.36 -15.48
CA LYS A 165 2.11 2.80 -15.64
C LYS A 165 2.63 3.16 -17.02
N ASP A 166 3.60 2.40 -17.54
CA ASP A 166 4.16 2.64 -18.89
C ASP A 166 3.08 2.41 -19.97
N PHE A 167 2.22 1.40 -19.79
CA PHE A 167 1.06 1.18 -20.65
C PHE A 167 0.07 2.36 -20.63
N ASN A 168 -0.28 2.86 -19.45
CA ASN A 168 -1.17 4.03 -19.32
C ASN A 168 -0.54 5.35 -19.78
N ALA A 169 0.79 5.43 -19.86
CA ALA A 169 1.52 6.60 -20.38
C ALA A 169 1.65 6.59 -21.90
N GLN A 170 1.57 5.42 -22.55
CA GLN A 170 1.73 5.24 -24.00
C GLN A 170 0.42 5.24 -24.80
N THR A 171 -0.74 5.07 -24.17
CA THR A 171 -2.03 5.21 -24.87
C THR A 171 -2.27 6.69 -25.26
N PRO A 172 -2.39 7.02 -26.56
CA PRO A 172 -2.77 8.36 -26.99
C PRO A 172 -4.13 8.70 -26.38
N ARG A 173 -4.27 9.90 -25.81
CA ARG A 173 -5.58 10.42 -25.44
C ARG A 173 -6.39 10.55 -26.72
N PHE A 174 -7.27 9.59 -26.99
CA PHE A 174 -8.33 9.78 -27.96
C PHE A 174 -9.19 10.94 -27.45
N ASN A 175 -8.99 12.11 -28.04
CA ASN A 175 -10.01 13.15 -28.01
C ASN A 175 -11.19 12.58 -28.80
N LEU A 176 -12.22 12.14 -28.08
CA LEU A 176 -13.52 11.93 -28.68
C LEU A 176 -14.10 13.30 -29.05
N PRO A 177 -14.80 13.41 -30.19
CA PRO A 177 -15.25 14.66 -30.79
C PRO A 177 -16.21 15.46 -29.90
#